data_AF-A0A1Z3NBL6-F1
#
_entry.id   AF-A0A1Z3NBL6-F1
#
_cell.length_a   1.000
_cell.length_b   1.000
_cell.length_c   1.000
_cell.angle_alpha   90.00
_cell.angle_beta   90.00
_cell.angle_gamma   90.00
#
_symmetry.space_group_name_H-M   'P 1'
#
loop_
_entity.id
_entity.type
_entity.pdbx_description
1 polymer ?
#
loop_
_entity_poly.entity_id
_entity_poly.type
_entity_poly.pdbx_seq_one_letter_code
_entity_poly.pdbx_strand_id
1 'polypeptide(L)'
;MKYGMNAILVAVLAVTAGCVEVRDKEDTDPVKPMVQVNKISRMVVDGEMYLFNGAFLTRPELELELRKAPKIWPVEELEFHYKEVILKKNAVLYTMGHRVRLHIDRLESDGARIQTLSPEFKAGIGQAGRHGGHILLDVGTAKGSLRIQMLGQDGAVGKAGAAPDESMRGLAGENGKFALCAKSGEYFELASGKDGGRGRTGKSGSNGSPGGDSGTLEVVIQSGKEFQLDHYRNPGMGGAGGSGAKGGPGGYGGKAMGMVKGSDGTFLPCSYKALDGNQGPEGHAGVNGQPGPPGALQSICITRQKIIECI
;
A
#
# COMPACT_ATOMS: atom_id res chain seq x y z
N MET A 1 4.63 69.46 30.63
CA MET A 1 5.43 68.92 31.76
C MET A 1 5.34 67.41 31.67
N LYS A 2 6.39 66.58 31.57
CA LYS A 2 7.85 66.71 31.69
C LYS A 2 8.48 65.66 30.76
N TYR A 3 9.61 66.05 30.18
CA TYR A 3 10.56 65.22 29.43
C TYR A 3 11.36 64.26 30.34
N GLY A 4 11.95 63.24 29.72
CA GLY A 4 13.09 62.45 30.23
C GLY A 4 13.39 61.34 29.21
N MET A 5 14.20 61.53 28.16
CA MET A 5 15.66 61.65 28.10
C MET A 5 16.41 60.56 28.89
N ASN A 6 16.91 59.57 28.16
CA ASN A 6 18.15 58.80 28.38
C ASN A 6 18.55 58.25 26.98
N ALA A 7 19.43 58.90 26.23
CA ALA A 7 20.90 58.93 26.36
C ALA A 7 21.58 57.57 26.04
N ILE A 8 21.93 57.42 24.75
CA ILE A 8 23.23 57.01 24.21
C ILE A 8 23.85 55.70 24.73
N LEU A 9 23.94 54.69 23.84
CA LEU A 9 25.24 54.09 23.48
C LEU A 9 25.15 53.45 22.08
N VAL A 10 25.73 54.12 21.10
CA VAL A 10 25.99 53.58 19.76
C VAL A 10 27.35 52.89 19.81
N ALA A 11 27.36 51.56 19.84
CA ALA A 11 28.57 50.78 19.63
C ALA A 11 28.67 50.43 18.14
N VAL A 12 29.58 51.13 17.46
CA VAL A 12 30.03 50.84 16.10
C VAL A 12 30.88 49.57 16.16
N LEU A 13 30.36 48.45 15.65
CA LEU A 13 31.14 47.27 15.30
C LEU A 13 31.17 47.15 13.78
N ALA A 14 32.14 47.83 13.19
CA ALA A 14 32.62 47.55 11.85
C ALA A 14 33.59 46.36 11.94
N VAL A 15 33.12 45.16 11.59
CA VAL A 15 33.98 43.99 11.40
C VAL A 15 33.61 43.34 10.07
N THR A 16 34.38 43.77 9.05
CA THR A 16 34.78 43.00 7.87
C THR A 16 33.77 41.96 7.36
N ALA A 17 32.94 42.37 6.40
CA ALA A 17 32.34 41.44 5.45
C ALA A 17 33.46 40.82 4.59
N GLY A 18 34.08 39.76 5.10
CA GLY A 18 34.80 38.82 4.25
C GLY A 18 33.75 38.09 3.42
N CYS A 19 33.73 38.36 2.12
CA CYS A 19 33.00 37.53 1.16
C CYS A 19 33.61 36.12 1.22
N VAL A 20 32.99 35.24 1.99
CA VAL A 20 33.23 33.80 1.87
C VAL A 20 32.52 33.38 0.60
N GLU A 21 33.26 33.33 -0.51
CA GLU A 21 32.83 32.66 -1.73
C GLU A 21 32.80 31.16 -1.43
N VAL A 22 31.64 30.67 -0.97
CA VAL A 22 31.37 29.24 -0.92
C VAL A 22 31.24 28.78 -2.36
N ARG A 23 32.35 28.29 -2.93
CA ARG A 23 32.29 27.53 -4.17
C ARG A 23 31.69 26.17 -3.82
N ASP A 24 30.40 26.03 -4.06
CA ASP A 24 29.74 24.73 -4.12
C ASP A 24 30.44 23.93 -5.22
N LYS A 25 31.31 23.02 -4.79
CA LYS A 25 31.95 22.05 -5.66
C LYS A 25 30.98 20.89 -5.84
N GLU A 26 29.87 21.12 -6.52
CA GLU A 26 28.97 20.06 -7.00
C GLU A 26 29.41 19.63 -8.40
N ASP A 27 30.63 19.07 -8.49
CA ASP A 27 30.93 18.05 -9.50
C ASP A 27 30.71 16.70 -8.82
N THR A 28 29.46 16.39 -8.45
CA THR A 28 29.07 14.99 -8.40
C THR A 28 28.86 14.58 -9.85
N ASP A 29 29.91 14.02 -10.46
CA ASP A 29 29.77 13.25 -11.68
C ASP A 29 28.50 12.39 -11.54
N PRO A 30 27.55 12.46 -12.50
CA PRO A 30 26.33 11.69 -12.41
C PRO A 30 26.76 10.24 -12.24
N VAL A 31 26.46 9.67 -11.07
CA VAL A 31 26.76 8.27 -10.75
C VAL A 31 26.10 7.46 -11.84
N LYS A 32 26.88 7.04 -12.84
CA LYS A 32 26.36 6.24 -13.94
C LYS A 32 25.79 4.99 -13.29
N PRO A 33 24.49 4.69 -13.48
CA PRO A 33 23.91 3.49 -12.90
C PRO A 33 24.77 2.31 -13.33
N MET A 34 25.16 1.47 -12.36
CA MET A 34 25.91 0.26 -12.65
C MET A 34 25.01 -0.69 -13.45
N VAL A 35 25.04 -0.56 -14.78
CA VAL A 35 24.36 -1.48 -15.69
C VAL A 35 25.15 -2.79 -15.65
N GLN A 36 24.52 -3.85 -15.14
CA GLN A 36 25.09 -5.19 -15.21
C GLN A 36 24.93 -5.68 -16.65
N VAL A 37 26.07 -5.84 -17.35
CA VAL A 37 26.10 -6.34 -18.73
C VAL A 37 26.45 -7.83 -18.71
N ASN A 38 25.47 -8.67 -19.03
CA ASN A 38 25.65 -10.12 -19.11
C ASN A 38 25.78 -10.55 -20.58
N LYS A 39 26.96 -11.06 -20.97
CA LYS A 39 27.20 -11.63 -22.30
C LYS A 39 27.06 -13.15 -22.24
N ILE A 40 26.01 -13.68 -22.85
CA ILE A 40 25.73 -15.12 -22.87
C ILE A 40 25.57 -15.54 -24.33
N SER A 41 26.25 -16.61 -24.75
CA SER A 41 26.20 -17.03 -26.15
C SER A 41 24.81 -17.51 -26.56
N ARG A 42 24.14 -18.31 -25.72
CA ARG A 42 22.86 -18.92 -26.04
C ARG A 42 22.00 -19.09 -24.79
N MET A 43 20.72 -18.72 -24.89
CA MET A 43 19.71 -18.98 -23.87
C MET A 43 18.60 -19.85 -24.46
N VAL A 44 18.20 -20.89 -23.72
CA VAL A 44 17.06 -21.74 -24.07
C VAL A 44 16.11 -21.73 -22.89
N VAL A 45 14.85 -21.37 -23.14
CA VAL A 45 13.79 -21.32 -22.14
C VAL A 45 12.72 -22.32 -22.54
N ASP A 46 12.48 -23.33 -21.71
CA ASP A 46 11.52 -24.41 -21.93
C ASP A 46 10.42 -24.51 -20.87
N GLY A 47 10.38 -23.54 -19.96
CA GLY A 47 9.39 -23.41 -18.91
C GLY A 47 9.32 -21.99 -18.39
N GLU A 48 9.15 -21.85 -17.08
CA GLU A 48 9.13 -20.54 -16.42
C GLU A 48 10.52 -20.15 -15.92
N MET A 49 10.96 -18.95 -16.27
CA MET A 49 12.18 -18.33 -15.75
C MET A 49 11.88 -16.95 -15.18
N TYR A 50 12.58 -16.59 -14.11
CA TYR A 50 12.34 -15.41 -13.30
C TYR A 50 13.62 -14.60 -13.17
N LEU A 51 13.59 -13.34 -13.59
CA LEU A 51 14.71 -12.43 -13.40
C LEU A 51 14.79 -12.00 -11.94
N PHE A 52 15.90 -12.34 -11.29
CA PHE A 52 16.15 -12.01 -9.90
C PHE A 52 17.64 -11.83 -9.66
N ASN A 53 18.03 -10.71 -9.01
CA ASN A 53 19.43 -10.35 -8.72
C ASN A 53 20.35 -10.51 -9.95
N GLY A 54 19.96 -9.92 -11.08
CA GLY A 54 20.76 -9.96 -12.32
C GLY A 54 20.79 -11.29 -13.09
N ALA A 55 20.08 -12.34 -12.65
CA ALA A 55 20.06 -13.64 -13.31
C ALA A 55 18.65 -14.16 -13.57
N PHE A 56 18.47 -14.93 -14.65
CA PHE A 56 17.23 -15.68 -14.89
C PHE A 56 17.29 -17.02 -14.17
N LEU A 57 16.38 -17.23 -13.23
CA LEU A 57 16.30 -18.40 -12.37
C LEU A 57 15.07 -19.24 -12.71
N THR A 58 15.18 -20.55 -12.59
CA THR A 58 14.02 -21.45 -12.54
C THR A 58 13.22 -21.23 -11.25
N ARG A 59 12.00 -21.76 -11.19
CA ARG A 59 11.15 -21.65 -9.99
C ARG A 59 11.84 -22.17 -8.70
N PRO A 60 12.45 -23.37 -8.67
CA PRO A 60 13.14 -23.86 -7.47
C PRO A 60 14.33 -22.99 -7.04
N GLU A 61 15.08 -22.45 -8.00
CA GLU A 61 16.21 -21.55 -7.73
C GLU A 61 15.73 -20.21 -7.16
N LEU A 62 14.66 -19.65 -7.72
CA LEU A 62 14.04 -18.44 -7.18
C LEU A 62 13.59 -18.65 -5.74
N GLU A 63 12.91 -19.76 -5.42
CA GLU A 63 12.47 -20.05 -4.06
C GLU A 63 13.63 -20.18 -3.07
N LEU A 64 14.77 -20.71 -3.51
CA LEU A 64 15.98 -20.79 -2.70
C LEU A 64 16.55 -19.39 -2.42
N GLU A 65 16.58 -18.52 -3.42
CA GLU A 65 17.08 -17.14 -3.29
C GLU A 65 16.13 -16.26 -2.47
N LEU A 66 14.81 -16.42 -2.62
CA LEU A 66 13.81 -15.69 -1.84
C LEU A 66 13.90 -15.96 -0.33
N ARG A 67 14.41 -17.12 0.09
CA ARG A 67 14.66 -17.42 1.51
C ARG A 67 15.81 -16.60 2.09
N LYS A 68 16.76 -16.18 1.26
CA LYS A 68 17.94 -15.40 1.65
C LYS A 68 17.73 -13.90 1.45
N ALA A 69 16.84 -13.53 0.53
CA ALA A 69 16.66 -12.17 0.09
C ALA A 69 15.91 -11.28 1.11
N PRO A 70 16.18 -9.97 1.12
CA PRO A 70 15.38 -9.01 1.87
C PRO A 70 13.94 -8.96 1.35
N LYS A 71 13.00 -8.54 2.22
CA LYS A 71 11.57 -8.40 1.90
C LYS A 71 11.26 -7.35 0.82
N ILE A 72 12.21 -6.47 0.50
CA ILE A 72 12.06 -5.39 -0.49
C ILE A 72 13.04 -5.66 -1.62
N TRP A 73 12.54 -5.71 -2.85
CA TRP A 73 13.36 -5.98 -4.03
C TRP A 73 13.61 -4.67 -4.78
N PRO A 74 14.89 -4.25 -4.92
CA PRO A 74 15.20 -3.06 -5.69
C PRO A 74 14.90 -3.29 -7.18
N VAL A 75 14.42 -2.25 -7.85
CA VAL A 75 14.29 -2.26 -9.32
C VAL A 75 15.66 -1.97 -9.91
N GLU A 76 16.30 -3.01 -10.44
CA GLU A 76 17.57 -2.91 -11.15
C GLU A 76 17.40 -2.58 -12.64
N GLU A 77 18.43 -1.94 -13.22
CA GLU A 77 18.61 -1.78 -14.67
C GLU A 77 19.63 -2.81 -15.16
N LEU A 78 19.19 -3.69 -16.05
CA LEU A 78 19.91 -4.89 -16.44
C LEU A 78 19.99 -4.97 -17.97
N GLU A 79 21.17 -5.28 -18.50
CA GLU A 79 21.42 -5.37 -19.93
C GLU A 79 22.01 -6.74 -20.29
N PHE A 80 21.35 -7.43 -21.21
CA PHE A 80 21.74 -8.76 -21.63
C PHE A 80 22.04 -8.77 -23.12
N HIS A 81 23.14 -9.42 -23.48
CA HIS A 81 23.60 -9.59 -24.85
C HIS A 81 23.64 -11.08 -25.17
N TYR A 82 22.77 -11.51 -26.08
CA TYR A 82 22.63 -12.90 -26.51
C TYR A 82 22.91 -13.04 -28.01
N LYS A 83 23.71 -14.04 -28.41
CA LYS A 83 23.79 -14.42 -29.83
C LYS A 83 22.53 -15.17 -30.26
N GLU A 84 21.97 -15.99 -29.38
CA GLU A 84 20.78 -16.76 -29.68
C GLU A 84 19.89 -16.92 -28.45
N VAL A 85 18.59 -16.68 -28.62
CA VAL A 85 17.56 -16.98 -27.64
C VAL A 85 16.50 -17.86 -28.28
N ILE A 86 16.26 -19.04 -27.70
CA ILE A 86 15.18 -19.95 -28.08
C ILE A 86 14.16 -19.99 -26.96
N LEU A 87 12.96 -19.49 -27.22
CA LEU A 87 11.81 -19.57 -26.32
C LEU A 87 10.86 -20.65 -26.82
N LYS A 88 10.86 -21.81 -26.15
CA LYS A 88 10.02 -22.95 -26.53
C LYS A 88 8.54 -22.63 -26.28
N LYS A 89 7.70 -23.53 -26.79
CA LYS A 89 6.26 -23.46 -26.61
C LYS A 89 5.87 -23.35 -25.13
N ASN A 90 4.99 -22.41 -24.83
CA ASN A 90 4.50 -22.08 -23.49
C ASN A 90 5.57 -21.58 -22.50
N ALA A 91 6.81 -21.35 -22.93
CA ALA A 91 7.83 -20.76 -22.07
C ALA A 91 7.40 -19.36 -21.61
N VAL A 92 7.72 -19.01 -20.37
CA VAL A 92 7.42 -17.70 -19.79
C VAL A 92 8.68 -17.12 -19.15
N LEU A 93 9.07 -15.92 -19.60
CA LEU A 93 10.16 -15.17 -19.03
C LEU A 93 9.61 -14.00 -18.20
N TYR A 94 9.76 -14.06 -16.88
CA TYR A 94 9.33 -13.02 -15.97
C TYR A 94 10.46 -12.01 -15.73
N THR A 95 10.27 -10.73 -16.06
CA THR A 95 11.29 -9.68 -15.78
C THR A 95 11.20 -9.10 -14.38
N MET A 96 10.21 -9.52 -13.60
CA MET A 96 9.97 -9.09 -12.21
C MET A 96 9.96 -7.56 -12.03
N GLY A 97 9.45 -6.81 -13.00
CA GLY A 97 9.33 -5.35 -12.95
C GLY A 97 10.65 -4.59 -13.05
N HIS A 98 11.74 -5.27 -13.40
CA HIS A 98 13.04 -4.65 -13.68
C HIS A 98 13.02 -3.81 -14.96
N ARG A 99 14.04 -2.97 -15.12
CA ARG A 99 14.32 -2.27 -16.38
C ARG A 99 15.31 -3.13 -17.17
N VAL A 100 14.82 -3.84 -18.17
CA VAL A 100 15.58 -4.86 -18.89
C VAL A 100 15.82 -4.42 -20.32
N ARG A 101 17.08 -4.49 -20.76
CA ARG A 101 17.49 -4.35 -22.16
C ARG A 101 18.00 -5.69 -22.66
N LEU A 102 17.39 -6.20 -23.72
CA LEU A 102 17.72 -7.48 -24.35
C LEU A 102 18.23 -7.20 -25.76
N HIS A 103 19.53 -7.35 -25.98
CA HIS A 103 20.15 -7.34 -27.30
C HIS A 103 20.30 -8.79 -27.76
N ILE A 104 19.62 -9.18 -28.83
CA ILE A 104 19.54 -10.57 -29.30
C ILE A 104 19.84 -10.63 -30.80
N ASP A 105 20.92 -11.32 -31.20
CA ASP A 105 21.23 -11.46 -32.63
C ASP A 105 20.18 -12.34 -33.33
N ARG A 106 19.80 -13.48 -32.71
CA ARG A 106 18.77 -14.39 -33.23
C ARG A 106 17.76 -14.82 -32.16
N LEU A 107 16.49 -14.49 -32.38
CA LEU A 107 15.36 -14.89 -31.54
C LEU A 107 14.49 -15.92 -32.28
N GLU A 108 14.25 -17.06 -31.65
CA GLU A 108 13.27 -18.06 -32.09
C GLU A 108 12.24 -18.28 -30.99
N SER A 109 10.96 -18.11 -31.31
CA SER A 109 9.89 -18.26 -30.33
C SER A 109 8.70 -19.03 -30.90
N ASP A 110 8.16 -19.97 -30.14
CA ASP A 110 6.99 -20.78 -30.53
C ASP A 110 5.78 -20.48 -29.63
N GLY A 111 5.27 -19.25 -29.68
CA GLY A 111 4.16 -18.81 -28.84
C GLY A 111 4.55 -18.61 -27.38
N ALA A 112 5.82 -18.27 -27.10
CA ALA A 112 6.28 -18.00 -25.76
C ALA A 112 5.81 -16.63 -25.26
N ARG A 113 6.02 -16.37 -23.97
CA ARG A 113 5.65 -15.12 -23.31
C ARG A 113 6.83 -14.47 -22.59
N ILE A 114 6.95 -13.15 -22.72
CA ILE A 114 7.71 -12.33 -21.79
C ILE A 114 6.68 -11.55 -20.96
N GLN A 115 6.77 -11.63 -19.64
CA GLN A 115 5.79 -11.02 -18.74
C GLN A 115 6.51 -10.23 -17.65
N THR A 116 6.02 -9.04 -17.34
CA THR A 116 6.74 -8.17 -16.39
C THR A 116 6.66 -8.66 -14.96
N LEU A 117 5.50 -9.16 -14.54
CA LEU A 117 5.25 -9.60 -13.17
C LEU A 117 4.51 -10.94 -13.18
N SER A 118 4.90 -11.87 -12.31
CA SER A 118 4.11 -13.07 -12.09
C SER A 118 2.86 -12.75 -11.25
N PRO A 119 1.67 -13.30 -11.60
CA PRO A 119 0.41 -13.01 -10.91
C PRO A 119 0.38 -13.53 -9.46
N GLU A 120 1.34 -14.39 -9.09
CA GLU A 120 1.45 -14.93 -7.74
C GLU A 120 2.02 -13.91 -6.73
N PHE A 121 2.78 -12.92 -7.21
CA PHE A 121 3.37 -11.90 -6.35
C PHE A 121 2.39 -10.74 -6.16
N LYS A 122 1.83 -10.63 -4.96
CA LYS A 122 0.94 -9.53 -4.56
C LYS A 122 1.70 -8.47 -3.73
N ALA A 123 1.22 -7.23 -3.75
CA ALA A 123 1.76 -6.19 -2.90
C ALA A 123 1.56 -6.56 -1.42
N GLY A 124 2.55 -6.29 -0.58
CA GLY A 124 2.43 -6.48 0.87
C GLY A 124 1.38 -5.53 1.48
N ILE A 125 0.80 -5.87 2.63
CA ILE A 125 -0.25 -5.06 3.27
C ILE A 125 0.17 -3.59 3.38
N GLY A 126 -0.68 -2.68 2.88
CA GLY A 126 -0.43 -1.24 2.86
C GLY A 126 0.63 -0.76 1.86
N GLN A 127 1.10 -1.62 0.95
CA GLN A 127 2.04 -1.24 -0.11
C GLN A 127 1.33 -0.97 -1.43
N ALA A 128 1.84 0.02 -2.15
CA ALA A 128 1.49 0.26 -3.54
C ALA A 128 1.90 -0.94 -4.41
N GLY A 129 1.14 -1.17 -5.48
CA GLY A 129 1.52 -2.11 -6.52
C GLY A 129 2.79 -1.66 -7.23
N ARG A 130 3.67 -2.61 -7.55
CA ARG A 130 4.85 -2.38 -8.38
C ARG A 130 4.51 -2.04 -9.82
N HIS A 131 5.30 -1.12 -10.37
CA HIS A 131 5.35 -0.84 -11.81
C HIS A 131 5.81 -2.08 -12.59
N GLY A 132 5.29 -2.29 -13.80
CA GLY A 132 5.70 -3.37 -14.70
C GLY A 132 7.11 -3.23 -15.28
N GLY A 133 7.96 -2.35 -14.74
CA GLY A 133 9.29 -2.10 -15.27
C GLY A 133 9.33 -1.49 -16.69
N HIS A 134 10.46 -1.70 -17.36
CA HIS A 134 10.70 -1.27 -18.73
C HIS A 134 11.36 -2.42 -19.48
N ILE A 135 10.89 -2.73 -20.68
CA ILE A 135 11.51 -3.75 -21.54
C ILE A 135 11.92 -3.08 -22.84
N LEU A 136 13.21 -3.12 -23.14
CA LEU A 136 13.76 -2.83 -24.46
C LEU A 136 14.22 -4.15 -25.08
N LEU A 137 13.62 -4.53 -26.20
CA LEU A 137 13.93 -5.75 -26.95
C LEU A 137 14.49 -5.37 -28.31
N ASP A 138 15.81 -5.46 -28.48
CA ASP A 138 16.52 -5.20 -29.72
C ASP A 138 16.95 -6.53 -30.35
N VAL A 139 16.34 -6.87 -31.49
CA VAL A 139 16.48 -8.17 -32.14
C VAL A 139 16.96 -8.02 -33.56
N GLY A 140 18.09 -8.67 -33.87
CA GLY A 140 18.61 -8.79 -35.23
C GLY A 140 17.68 -9.58 -36.14
N THR A 141 17.56 -10.88 -35.89
CA THR A 141 16.66 -11.78 -36.65
C THR A 141 15.66 -12.47 -35.74
N ALA A 142 14.37 -12.37 -36.04
CA ALA A 142 13.29 -12.99 -35.28
C ALA A 142 12.50 -14.02 -36.12
N LYS A 143 12.13 -15.16 -35.52
CA LYS A 143 11.29 -16.20 -36.13
C LYS A 143 10.22 -16.71 -35.17
N GLY A 144 9.03 -16.97 -35.71
CA GLY A 144 7.91 -17.59 -35.00
C GLY A 144 6.97 -16.57 -34.36
N SER A 145 6.50 -16.82 -33.13
CA SER A 145 5.54 -15.95 -32.45
C SER A 145 5.91 -15.70 -31.00
N LEU A 146 5.82 -14.44 -30.56
CA LEU A 146 6.10 -14.00 -29.20
C LEU A 146 4.94 -13.13 -28.68
N ARG A 147 4.61 -13.28 -27.41
CA ARG A 147 3.69 -12.38 -26.71
C ARG A 147 4.39 -11.66 -25.56
N ILE A 148 4.26 -10.34 -25.48
CA ILE A 148 4.79 -9.55 -24.38
C ILE A 148 3.64 -9.01 -23.53
N GLN A 149 3.65 -9.28 -22.23
CA GLN A 149 2.61 -8.89 -21.28
C GLN A 149 3.19 -7.90 -20.26
N MET A 150 2.84 -6.63 -20.43
CA MET A 150 3.22 -5.51 -19.57
C MET A 150 2.14 -5.35 -18.49
N LEU A 151 2.40 -5.93 -17.32
CA LEU A 151 1.49 -5.96 -16.18
C LEU A 151 2.03 -5.08 -15.04
N GLY A 152 1.13 -4.27 -14.47
CA GLY A 152 1.33 -3.65 -13.17
C GLY A 152 0.81 -4.55 -12.04
N GLN A 153 1.37 -4.44 -10.85
CA GLN A 153 0.94 -5.22 -9.70
C GLN A 153 -0.30 -4.60 -9.06
N ASP A 154 -1.23 -5.41 -8.56
CA ASP A 154 -2.34 -4.89 -7.75
C ASP A 154 -1.83 -4.26 -6.45
N GLY A 155 -2.49 -3.17 -6.05
CA GLY A 155 -2.26 -2.51 -4.77
C GLY A 155 -2.80 -3.33 -3.59
N ALA A 156 -2.21 -3.14 -2.42
CA ALA A 156 -2.62 -3.86 -1.24
C ALA A 156 -3.95 -3.40 -0.66
N VAL A 157 -4.68 -4.34 -0.06
CA VAL A 157 -5.91 -4.07 0.69
C VAL A 157 -5.60 -3.20 1.90
N GLY A 158 -6.47 -2.22 2.16
CA GLY A 158 -6.40 -1.38 3.34
C GLY A 158 -6.58 -2.20 4.62
N LYS A 159 -5.84 -1.84 5.67
CA LYS A 159 -6.00 -2.41 7.00
C LYS A 159 -7.41 -2.12 7.54
N ALA A 160 -8.06 -3.14 8.09
CA ALA A 160 -9.32 -2.99 8.81
C ALA A 160 -9.16 -2.13 10.07
N GLY A 161 -10.22 -1.43 10.46
CA GLY A 161 -10.29 -0.73 11.73
C GLY A 161 -10.06 -1.69 12.90
N ALA A 162 -9.40 -1.22 13.95
CA ALA A 162 -9.17 -2.03 15.15
C ALA A 162 -10.52 -2.40 15.80
N ALA A 163 -10.65 -3.66 16.24
CA ALA A 163 -11.82 -4.12 16.96
C ALA A 163 -12.08 -3.25 18.20
N PRO A 164 -13.36 -3.01 18.58
CA PRO A 164 -13.67 -2.22 19.75
C PRO A 164 -13.15 -2.91 21.02
N ASP A 165 -12.71 -2.10 21.98
CA ASP A 165 -12.32 -2.53 23.31
C ASP A 165 -13.13 -1.80 24.39
N GLU A 166 -12.91 -2.15 25.66
CA GLU A 166 -13.62 -1.56 26.80
C GLU A 166 -13.36 -0.05 26.95
N SER A 167 -12.26 0.49 26.43
CA SER A 167 -12.00 1.94 26.45
C SER A 167 -12.94 2.73 25.53
N MET A 168 -13.61 2.02 24.62
CA MET A 168 -14.64 2.57 23.73
C MET A 168 -16.04 2.47 24.32
N ARG A 169 -16.19 1.95 25.54
CA ARG A 169 -17.49 1.85 26.21
C ARG A 169 -18.10 3.24 26.45
N GLY A 170 -19.41 3.33 26.33
CA GLY A 170 -20.15 4.53 26.74
C GLY A 170 -20.03 4.79 28.24
N LEU A 171 -20.30 6.03 28.66
CA LEU A 171 -20.30 6.37 30.08
C LEU A 171 -21.33 5.51 30.82
N ALA A 172 -20.98 5.01 32.00
CA ALA A 172 -21.94 4.31 32.84
C ALA A 172 -23.06 5.27 33.26
N GLY A 173 -24.29 4.76 33.30
CA GLY A 173 -25.41 5.47 33.86
C GLY A 173 -25.22 5.69 35.35
N GLU A 174 -25.65 6.85 35.85
CA GLU A 174 -25.60 7.14 37.27
C GLU A 174 -26.52 6.20 38.04
N ASN A 175 -26.04 5.64 39.15
CA ASN A 175 -26.91 4.91 40.08
C ASN A 175 -27.94 5.85 40.69
N GLY A 176 -29.11 5.32 41.03
CA GLY A 176 -30.12 6.04 41.79
C GLY A 176 -29.58 6.56 43.13
N LYS A 177 -30.19 7.62 43.65
CA LYS A 177 -29.82 8.22 44.94
C LYS A 177 -30.43 7.46 46.11
N PHE A 178 -29.64 7.25 47.15
CA PHE A 178 -30.04 6.59 48.38
C PHE A 178 -31.04 7.44 49.19
N ALA A 179 -31.97 6.79 49.91
CA ALA A 179 -32.91 7.37 50.89
C ALA A 179 -34.24 7.98 50.39
N LEU A 180 -34.67 7.73 49.15
CA LEU A 180 -35.95 8.24 48.64
C LEU A 180 -36.88 7.09 48.22
N CYS A 181 -37.64 6.51 49.17
CA CYS A 181 -38.77 5.65 48.80
C CYS A 181 -39.99 6.52 48.52
N ALA A 182 -40.22 6.87 47.26
CA ALA A 182 -41.46 7.50 46.87
C ALA A 182 -42.34 6.59 46.04
N LYS A 183 -43.64 6.71 46.28
CA LYS A 183 -44.69 5.92 45.63
C LYS A 183 -44.94 6.34 44.17
N SER A 184 -44.57 7.58 43.79
CA SER A 184 -44.59 8.15 42.42
C SER A 184 -43.97 9.57 42.45
N GLY A 185 -43.69 10.15 41.27
CA GLY A 185 -43.21 11.53 41.13
C GLY A 185 -41.68 11.67 41.14
N GLU A 186 -41.17 12.89 41.37
CA GLU A 186 -39.75 13.26 41.27
C GLU A 186 -38.80 12.32 42.05
N TYR A 187 -39.20 11.89 43.23
CA TYR A 187 -38.43 10.99 44.07
C TYR A 187 -38.29 9.55 43.52
N PHE A 188 -39.20 9.12 42.63
CA PHE A 188 -39.11 7.83 41.93
C PHE A 188 -38.03 7.87 40.83
N GLU A 189 -37.95 8.98 40.10
CA GLU A 189 -36.92 9.21 39.08
C GLU A 189 -35.53 9.33 39.72
N LEU A 190 -35.44 9.95 40.91
CA LEU A 190 -34.19 10.06 41.65
C LEU A 190 -33.67 8.71 42.20
N ALA A 191 -34.55 7.74 42.46
CA ALA A 191 -34.18 6.42 42.97
C ALA A 191 -33.85 5.40 41.86
N SER A 192 -34.24 5.67 40.61
CA SER A 192 -33.96 4.81 39.45
C SER A 192 -32.55 5.07 38.92
N GLY A 193 -31.93 4.04 38.34
CA GLY A 193 -30.66 4.19 37.64
C GLY A 193 -30.87 4.90 36.30
N LYS A 194 -29.92 5.74 35.89
CA LYS A 194 -29.93 6.32 34.54
C LYS A 194 -29.41 5.30 33.53
N ASP A 195 -29.88 5.39 32.29
CA ASP A 195 -29.35 4.58 31.20
C ASP A 195 -27.86 4.88 30.95
N GLY A 196 -27.14 3.88 30.47
CA GLY A 196 -25.76 4.07 30.02
C GLY A 196 -25.68 4.92 28.76
N GLY A 197 -24.57 5.64 28.60
CA GLY A 197 -24.26 6.38 27.39
C GLY A 197 -23.97 5.45 26.20
N ARG A 198 -24.10 5.98 24.98
CA ARG A 198 -23.71 5.27 23.77
C ARG A 198 -22.21 4.98 23.75
N GLY A 199 -21.82 3.82 23.22
CA GLY A 199 -20.43 3.51 22.91
C GLY A 199 -19.79 4.47 21.91
N ARG A 200 -18.46 4.53 21.88
CA ARG A 200 -17.74 5.37 20.91
C ARG A 200 -17.83 4.77 19.50
N THR A 201 -17.80 5.62 18.48
CA THR A 201 -17.76 5.17 17.09
C THR A 201 -16.54 4.29 16.81
N GLY A 202 -16.74 3.22 16.04
CA GLY A 202 -15.70 2.29 15.62
C GLY A 202 -14.58 2.99 14.86
N LYS A 203 -13.38 2.41 14.91
CA LYS A 203 -12.24 2.93 14.14
C LYS A 203 -12.48 2.71 12.64
N SER A 204 -12.20 3.73 11.83
CA SER A 204 -12.27 3.62 10.38
C SER A 204 -11.27 2.59 9.83
N GLY A 205 -11.63 1.97 8.71
CA GLY A 205 -10.68 1.24 7.89
C GLY A 205 -9.77 2.21 7.14
N SER A 206 -8.55 1.76 6.81
CA SER A 206 -7.65 2.53 5.96
C SER A 206 -7.96 2.33 4.48
N ASN A 207 -7.59 3.29 3.64
CA ASN A 207 -7.77 3.16 2.20
C ASN A 207 -6.91 2.03 1.63
N GLY A 208 -7.33 1.49 0.48
CA GLY A 208 -6.51 0.60 -0.32
C GLY A 208 -5.34 1.34 -0.95
N SER A 209 -4.26 0.61 -1.22
CA SER A 209 -3.07 1.17 -1.86
C SER A 209 -3.27 1.25 -3.38
N PRO A 210 -2.60 2.19 -4.07
CA PRO A 210 -2.70 2.30 -5.52
C PRO A 210 -2.12 1.07 -6.22
N GLY A 211 -2.68 0.73 -7.38
CA GLY A 211 -2.11 -0.27 -8.29
C GLY A 211 -0.88 0.27 -9.02
N GLY A 212 -0.03 -0.63 -9.49
CA GLY A 212 1.16 -0.27 -10.27
C GLY A 212 0.84 -0.08 -11.75
N ASP A 213 1.62 0.73 -12.44
CA ASP A 213 1.46 0.95 -13.88
C ASP A 213 1.89 -0.26 -14.72
N SER A 214 1.37 -0.38 -15.94
CA SER A 214 1.63 -1.53 -16.83
C SER A 214 3.09 -1.70 -17.22
N GLY A 215 3.89 -0.64 -17.18
CA GLY A 215 5.26 -0.64 -17.69
C GLY A 215 5.37 -0.22 -19.16
N THR A 216 6.58 0.15 -19.57
CA THR A 216 6.87 0.62 -20.93
C THR A 216 7.60 -0.45 -21.75
N LEU A 217 7.26 -0.55 -23.03
CA LEU A 217 7.84 -1.53 -23.96
C LEU A 217 8.41 -0.82 -25.19
N GLU A 218 9.65 -1.13 -25.51
CA GLU A 218 10.30 -0.76 -26.77
C GLU A 218 10.77 -2.03 -27.46
N VAL A 219 10.39 -2.22 -28.71
CA VAL A 219 10.81 -3.39 -29.50
C VAL A 219 11.39 -2.92 -30.82
N VAL A 220 12.59 -3.39 -31.17
CA VAL A 220 13.23 -3.16 -32.46
C VAL A 220 13.52 -4.51 -33.10
N ILE A 221 12.97 -4.75 -34.29
CA ILE A 221 13.21 -5.98 -35.05
C ILE A 221 13.78 -5.61 -36.41
N GLN A 222 15.04 -5.96 -36.64
CA GLN A 222 15.74 -5.62 -37.88
C GLN A 222 15.28 -6.53 -39.03
N SER A 223 15.15 -7.83 -38.79
CA SER A 223 14.69 -8.84 -39.77
C SER A 223 13.75 -9.85 -39.12
N GLY A 224 12.61 -10.15 -39.75
CA GLY A 224 11.63 -11.09 -39.20
C GLY A 224 10.31 -11.11 -39.95
N LYS A 225 10.36 -11.37 -41.27
CA LYS A 225 9.18 -11.29 -42.16
C LYS A 225 7.99 -12.13 -41.68
N GLU A 226 8.24 -13.25 -41.02
CA GLU A 226 7.21 -14.18 -40.52
C GLU A 226 7.03 -14.09 -38.99
N PHE A 227 7.62 -13.08 -38.34
CA PHE A 227 7.57 -12.96 -36.89
C PHE A 227 6.30 -12.26 -36.40
N GLN A 228 5.50 -12.99 -35.63
CA GLN A 228 4.29 -12.47 -35.00
C GLN A 228 4.64 -11.96 -33.60
N LEU A 229 4.31 -10.69 -33.33
CA LEU A 229 4.47 -10.10 -32.01
C LEU A 229 3.11 -9.63 -31.52
N ASP A 230 2.62 -10.28 -30.47
CA ASP A 230 1.48 -9.80 -29.71
C ASP A 230 1.99 -9.01 -28.50
N HIS A 231 1.27 -7.98 -28.11
CA HIS A 231 1.54 -7.28 -26.86
C HIS A 231 0.23 -6.99 -26.11
N TYR A 232 0.31 -7.01 -24.78
CA TYR A 232 -0.81 -6.69 -23.90
C TYR A 232 -0.32 -5.80 -22.78
N ARG A 233 -1.11 -4.80 -22.43
CA ARG A 233 -0.89 -3.94 -21.27
C ARG A 233 -2.06 -4.07 -20.32
N ASN A 234 -1.78 -4.22 -19.05
CA ASN A 234 -2.79 -4.10 -18.01
C ASN A 234 -2.17 -3.44 -16.78
N PRO A 235 -2.65 -2.26 -16.35
CA PRO A 235 -2.24 -1.72 -15.07
C PRO A 235 -2.74 -2.64 -13.95
N GLY A 236 -2.07 -2.57 -12.80
CA GLY A 236 -2.56 -3.17 -11.58
C GLY A 236 -3.79 -2.43 -11.08
N MET A 237 -4.72 -3.17 -10.49
CA MET A 237 -5.88 -2.59 -9.84
C MET A 237 -5.47 -2.01 -8.48
N GLY A 238 -6.14 -0.94 -8.05
CA GLY A 238 -5.98 -0.47 -6.68
C GLY A 238 -6.56 -1.47 -5.69
N GLY A 239 -5.95 -1.53 -4.50
CA GLY A 239 -6.42 -2.41 -3.43
C GLY A 239 -7.78 -2.00 -2.92
N ALA A 240 -8.56 -2.95 -2.40
CA ALA A 240 -9.80 -2.64 -1.71
C ALA A 240 -9.54 -1.82 -0.44
N GLY A 241 -10.46 -0.94 -0.05
CA GLY A 241 -10.41 -0.28 1.25
C GLY A 241 -10.63 -1.26 2.40
N GLY A 242 -10.02 -1.00 3.55
CA GLY A 242 -10.23 -1.78 4.76
C GLY A 242 -11.63 -1.56 5.34
N SER A 243 -12.19 -2.58 5.97
CA SER A 243 -13.48 -2.44 6.66
C SER A 243 -13.36 -1.54 7.88
N GLY A 244 -14.38 -0.72 8.14
CA GLY A 244 -14.55 -0.02 9.41
C GLY A 244 -14.86 -1.01 10.53
N ALA A 245 -14.36 -0.74 11.73
CA ALA A 245 -14.61 -1.58 12.89
C ALA A 245 -16.04 -1.37 13.43
N LYS A 246 -16.53 -2.34 14.20
CA LYS A 246 -17.75 -2.16 14.99
C LYS A 246 -17.59 -1.01 16.00
N GLY A 247 -18.70 -0.40 16.39
CA GLY A 247 -18.71 0.58 17.47
C GLY A 247 -18.39 -0.06 18.81
N GLY A 248 -17.98 0.78 19.77
CA GLY A 248 -17.78 0.37 21.16
C GLY A 248 -19.08 -0.08 21.81
N PRO A 249 -19.01 -0.92 22.86
CA PRO A 249 -20.20 -1.30 23.60
C PRO A 249 -20.84 -0.09 24.28
N GLY A 250 -22.15 -0.11 24.50
CA GLY A 250 -22.79 0.92 25.31
C GLY A 250 -22.40 0.83 26.78
N GLY A 251 -22.47 1.97 27.47
CA GLY A 251 -22.25 2.06 28.92
C GLY A 251 -23.23 1.19 29.67
N TYR A 252 -22.81 0.64 30.81
CA TYR A 252 -23.74 -0.07 31.68
C TYR A 252 -24.77 0.92 32.24
N GLY A 253 -26.02 0.50 32.35
CA GLY A 253 -27.03 1.31 33.05
C GLY A 253 -26.76 1.34 34.55
N GLY A 254 -27.12 2.46 35.18
CA GLY A 254 -26.99 2.64 36.62
C GLY A 254 -27.94 1.70 37.37
N LYS A 255 -27.56 1.34 38.59
CA LYS A 255 -28.40 0.52 39.46
C LYS A 255 -29.46 1.36 40.16
N ALA A 256 -30.68 0.84 40.24
CA ALA A 256 -31.70 1.39 41.12
C ALA A 256 -31.26 1.24 42.57
N MET A 257 -31.40 2.31 43.35
CA MET A 257 -31.04 2.32 44.77
C MET A 257 -32.26 2.65 45.60
N GLY A 258 -33.12 1.67 45.83
CA GLY A 258 -34.26 1.78 46.72
C GLY A 258 -34.01 1.02 48.01
N MET A 259 -33.40 1.64 49.02
CA MET A 259 -33.37 1.09 50.38
C MET A 259 -33.96 2.11 51.37
N VAL A 260 -34.92 1.66 52.17
CA VAL A 260 -35.43 2.38 53.35
C VAL A 260 -34.81 1.76 54.59
N LYS A 261 -34.38 2.62 55.52
CA LYS A 261 -34.03 2.14 56.85
C LYS A 261 -35.33 1.77 57.58
N GLY A 262 -35.51 0.48 57.86
CA GLY A 262 -36.57 -0.06 58.68
C GLY A 262 -36.50 0.46 60.11
N SER A 263 -37.59 0.28 60.86
CA SER A 263 -37.69 0.70 62.26
C SER A 263 -36.67 0.03 63.19
N ASP A 264 -36.14 -1.12 62.79
CA ASP A 264 -35.07 -1.86 63.46
C ASP A 264 -33.65 -1.41 63.03
N GLY A 265 -33.56 -0.40 62.16
CA GLY A 265 -32.32 0.09 61.60
C GLY A 265 -31.77 -0.71 60.42
N THR A 266 -32.42 -1.80 60.01
CA THR A 266 -32.02 -2.59 58.83
C THR A 266 -32.41 -1.88 57.53
N PHE A 267 -31.58 -1.97 56.50
CA PHE A 267 -31.94 -1.42 55.19
C PHE A 267 -32.78 -2.43 54.42
N LEU A 268 -34.05 -2.11 54.24
CA LEU A 268 -35.01 -2.91 53.50
C LEU A 268 -35.12 -2.37 52.07
N PRO A 269 -35.09 -3.23 51.03
CA PRO A 269 -35.37 -2.78 49.68
C PRO A 269 -36.76 -2.12 49.64
N CYS A 270 -36.88 -0.90 49.10
CA CYS A 270 -38.18 -0.29 48.84
C CYS A 270 -38.96 -1.29 47.97
N SER A 271 -40.14 -1.73 48.40
CA SER A 271 -40.85 -2.86 47.79
C SER A 271 -41.38 -2.61 46.36
N TYR A 272 -41.05 -1.50 45.67
CA TYR A 272 -41.62 -1.17 44.36
C TYR A 272 -40.73 -0.37 43.37
N LYS A 273 -40.83 -0.79 42.10
CA LYS A 273 -40.68 -0.14 40.78
C LYS A 273 -39.44 0.67 40.38
N ALA A 274 -38.48 1.02 41.24
CA ALA A 274 -37.27 1.69 40.75
C ALA A 274 -36.56 0.77 39.74
N LEU A 275 -36.23 1.31 38.56
CA LEU A 275 -35.66 0.51 37.47
C LEU A 275 -34.16 0.73 37.38
N ASP A 276 -33.42 -0.35 37.17
CA ASP A 276 -32.06 -0.24 36.66
C ASP A 276 -32.13 0.48 35.31
N GLY A 277 -31.15 1.36 35.07
CA GLY A 277 -30.96 1.92 33.75
C GLY A 277 -30.66 0.81 32.75
N ASN A 278 -31.09 1.01 31.51
CA ASN A 278 -30.71 0.13 30.41
C ASN A 278 -29.24 0.31 30.06
N GLN A 279 -28.62 -0.73 29.52
CA GLN A 279 -27.34 -0.56 28.85
C GLN A 279 -27.52 0.41 27.69
N GLY A 280 -26.59 1.34 27.55
CA GLY A 280 -26.56 2.24 26.41
C GLY A 280 -26.47 1.48 25.08
N PRO A 281 -26.84 2.11 23.96
CA PRO A 281 -26.65 1.50 22.66
C PRO A 281 -25.15 1.39 22.32
N GLU A 282 -24.81 0.44 21.45
CA GLU A 282 -23.48 0.39 20.83
C GLU A 282 -23.19 1.68 20.04
N GLY A 283 -21.90 2.00 19.91
CA GLY A 283 -21.43 3.06 19.04
C GLY A 283 -21.74 2.76 17.57
N HIS A 284 -21.70 3.79 16.73
CA HIS A 284 -21.77 3.58 15.29
C HIS A 284 -20.53 2.81 14.78
N ALA A 285 -20.68 2.05 13.71
CA ALA A 285 -19.53 1.45 13.03
C ALA A 285 -18.60 2.55 12.46
N GLY A 286 -17.31 2.23 12.37
CA GLY A 286 -16.35 3.06 11.64
C GLY A 286 -16.66 3.05 10.15
N VAL A 287 -16.20 4.07 9.43
CA VAL A 287 -16.33 4.12 7.97
C VAL A 287 -15.35 3.15 7.32
N ASN A 288 -15.77 2.52 6.22
CA ASN A 288 -14.86 1.75 5.37
C ASN A 288 -13.86 2.70 4.69
N GLY A 289 -12.64 2.21 4.48
CA GLY A 289 -11.66 2.89 3.62
C GLY A 289 -12.13 2.90 2.17
N GLN A 290 -11.62 3.85 1.39
CA GLN A 290 -11.85 3.89 -0.05
C GLN A 290 -10.89 2.93 -0.79
N PRO A 291 -11.31 2.36 -1.93
CA PRO A 291 -10.39 1.64 -2.81
C PRO A 291 -9.23 2.54 -3.28
N GLY A 292 -8.05 1.95 -3.49
CA GLY A 292 -6.95 2.63 -4.15
C GLY A 292 -7.26 2.88 -5.62
N PRO A 293 -6.62 3.88 -6.26
CA PRO A 293 -6.74 4.06 -7.70
C PRO A 293 -6.00 2.93 -8.46
N PRO A 294 -6.44 2.55 -9.66
CA PRO A 294 -5.66 1.68 -10.54
C PRO A 294 -4.39 2.39 -11.03
N GLY A 295 -3.40 1.62 -11.48
CA GLY A 295 -2.24 2.15 -12.16
C GLY A 295 -2.58 2.69 -13.57
N ALA A 296 -1.59 3.33 -14.20
CA ALA A 296 -1.71 3.85 -15.55
C ALA A 296 -1.30 2.83 -16.62
N LEU A 297 -1.92 2.94 -17.79
CA LEU A 297 -1.43 2.33 -19.03
C LEU A 297 -0.24 3.15 -19.55
N GLN A 298 0.91 2.50 -19.69
CA GLN A 298 2.17 3.11 -20.10
C GLN A 298 2.51 2.78 -21.55
N SER A 299 3.37 3.57 -22.19
CA SER A 299 3.58 3.54 -23.65
C SER A 299 4.21 2.25 -24.19
N ILE A 300 3.88 1.93 -25.44
CA ILE A 300 4.54 0.89 -26.24
C ILE A 300 5.02 1.52 -27.53
N CYS A 301 6.26 1.21 -27.93
CA CYS A 301 6.79 1.53 -29.24
C CYS A 301 7.37 0.28 -29.90
N ILE A 302 6.92 -0.02 -31.12
CA ILE A 302 7.38 -1.15 -31.91
C ILE A 302 7.97 -0.62 -33.21
N THR A 303 9.24 -0.95 -33.45
CA THR A 303 9.98 -0.61 -34.66
C THR A 303 10.22 -1.86 -35.48
N ARG A 304 9.65 -1.92 -36.69
CA ARG A 304 9.84 -3.01 -37.65
C ARG A 304 10.26 -2.45 -38.99
N GLN A 305 11.40 -2.89 -39.52
CA GLN A 305 11.86 -2.47 -40.85
C GLN A 305 11.85 -0.93 -41.05
N LYS A 306 12.22 -0.16 -40.01
CA LYS A 306 12.20 1.32 -39.96
C LYS A 306 10.82 1.99 -39.86
N ILE A 307 9.74 1.22 -39.71
CA ILE A 307 8.41 1.75 -39.36
C ILE A 307 8.29 1.73 -37.84
N ILE A 308 7.93 2.87 -37.24
CA ILE A 308 7.75 3.03 -35.79
C ILE A 308 6.26 3.20 -35.51
N GLU A 309 5.72 2.36 -34.65
CA GLU A 309 4.35 2.43 -34.15
C GLU A 309 4.39 2.63 -32.63
N CYS A 310 3.86 3.75 -32.14
CA CYS A 310 3.77 4.02 -30.70
C CYS A 310 2.31 4.24 -30.29
N ILE A 311 1.93 3.67 -29.13
CA ILE A 311 0.57 3.75 -28.55
C ILE A 311 0.66 4.05 -27.06
#